data_AF-A0A162D024-F1
#
_entry.id   AF-A0A162D024-F1
#
_cell.length_a   1.000
_cell.length_b   1.000
_cell.length_c   1.000
_cell.angle_alpha   90.00
_cell.angle_beta   90.00
_cell.angle_gamma   90.00
#
_symmetry.space_group_name_H-M   'P 1'
#
loop_
_entity.id
_entity.type
_entity.pdbx_description
1 polymer ?
#
loop_
_entity_poly.entity_id
_entity_poly.type
_entity_poly.pdbx_seq_one_letter_code
_entity_poly.pdbx_strand_id
1 'polypeptide(L)'
;LKDSSNQILELTKEVKNLNQINQELKKKVADTDISKFIINNDKRCKFYTGIDSYEKLIALFDFIEQSAPKPHPLEVLTHFQQFVLTLVKLRLNLRLEDLGHRFNIAKSTVSKYVHIWVTGMHQVFVPTFLFWPG
;
A
#
# COMPACT_ATOMS: atom_id res chain seq x y z
N LEU A 1 -1.55 -31.88 -40.91
CA LEU A 1 -1.67 -32.62 -39.62
C LEU A 1 -0.39 -32.51 -38.78
N LYS A 2 0.76 -33.05 -39.23
CA LYS A 2 2.04 -32.95 -38.48
C LYS A 2 2.52 -31.51 -38.26
N ASP A 3 2.31 -30.66 -39.26
CA ASP A 3 2.71 -29.25 -39.25
C ASP A 3 1.87 -28.42 -38.27
N SER A 4 0.55 -28.62 -38.30
CA SER A 4 -0.40 -27.99 -37.37
C SER A 4 -0.16 -28.41 -35.90
N SER A 5 0.24 -29.67 -35.64
CA SER A 5 0.62 -30.11 -34.29
C SER A 5 1.89 -29.43 -33.77
N ASN A 6 2.89 -29.20 -34.62
CA ASN A 6 4.10 -28.49 -34.23
C ASN A 6 3.81 -27.02 -33.92
N GLN A 7 2.96 -26.38 -34.73
CA GLN A 7 2.56 -24.99 -34.53
C GLN A 7 1.77 -24.80 -33.23
N ILE A 8 0.87 -25.73 -32.89
CA ILE A 8 0.16 -25.74 -31.60
C ILE A 8 1.15 -25.89 -30.42
N LEU A 9 2.18 -26.73 -30.56
CA LEU A 9 3.17 -26.95 -29.52
C LEU A 9 4.03 -25.70 -29.26
N GLU A 10 4.45 -24.99 -30.31
CA GLU A 10 5.18 -23.72 -30.18
C GLU A 10 4.33 -22.63 -29.54
N LEU A 11 3.09 -22.44 -30.01
CA LEU A 11 2.17 -21.46 -29.44
C LEU A 11 1.90 -21.72 -27.96
N THR A 12 1.78 -23.00 -27.56
CA THR A 12 1.57 -23.37 -26.15
C THR A 12 2.78 -22.99 -25.28
N LYS A 13 4.01 -23.19 -25.78
CA LYS A 13 5.24 -22.78 -25.09
C LYS A 13 5.30 -21.27 -24.93
N GLU A 14 4.93 -20.52 -25.96
CA GLU A 14 4.94 -19.07 -25.94
C GLU A 14 3.91 -18.50 -24.95
N VAL A 15 2.68 -19.01 -24.93
CA VAL A 15 1.66 -18.63 -23.94
C VAL A 15 2.14 -18.91 -22.51
N LYS A 16 2.78 -20.05 -22.28
CA LYS A 16 3.35 -20.37 -20.96
C LYS A 16 4.44 -19.37 -20.55
N ASN A 17 5.34 -19.04 -21.47
CA ASN A 17 6.41 -18.07 -21.24
C ASN A 17 5.86 -16.66 -20.98
N LEU A 18 4.92 -16.19 -21.80
CA LEU A 18 4.28 -14.88 -21.63
C LEU A 18 3.51 -14.77 -20.30
N ASN A 19 2.83 -15.85 -19.89
CA ASN A 19 2.17 -15.88 -18.59
C ASN A 19 3.17 -15.81 -17.44
N GLN A 20 4.30 -16.49 -17.54
CA GLN A 20 5.37 -16.42 -16.54
C GLN A 20 5.96 -15.01 -16.44
N ILE A 21 6.29 -14.39 -17.58
CA ILE A 21 6.81 -13.01 -17.63
C ILE A 21 5.79 -12.02 -17.04
N ASN A 22 4.50 -12.16 -17.39
CA ASN A 22 3.45 -11.30 -16.83
C ASN A 22 3.31 -11.47 -15.31
N GLN A 23 3.47 -12.69 -14.78
CA GLN A 23 3.49 -12.92 -13.33
C GLN A 23 4.70 -12.24 -12.67
N GLU A 24 5.88 -12.33 -13.26
CA GLU A 24 7.09 -11.68 -12.76
C GLU A 24 7.00 -10.14 -12.81
N LEU A 25 6.48 -9.58 -13.90
CA LEU A 25 6.26 -8.14 -14.04
C LEU A 25 5.23 -7.64 -13.02
N LYS A 26 4.12 -8.36 -12.82
CA LYS A 26 3.14 -8.02 -11.78
C LYS A 26 3.77 -8.02 -10.38
N LYS A 27 4.68 -8.97 -10.08
CA LYS A 27 5.44 -8.97 -8.83
C LYS A 27 6.35 -7.74 -8.71
N LYS A 28 7.12 -7.43 -9.76
CA LYS A 28 8.02 -6.26 -9.78
C LYS A 28 7.28 -4.93 -9.64
N VAL A 29 6.12 -4.78 -10.28
CA VAL A 29 5.26 -3.58 -10.14
C VAL A 29 4.72 -3.45 -8.72
N ALA A 30 4.39 -4.57 -8.08
CA ALA A 30 4.04 -4.57 -6.66
C ALA A 30 5.26 -4.31 -5.74
N ASP A 31 6.51 -4.47 -6.21
CA ASP A 31 7.75 -4.40 -5.40
C ASP A 31 8.29 -3.00 -5.10
N THR A 32 7.66 -1.94 -5.59
CA THR A 32 8.27 -0.59 -5.56
C THR A 32 7.72 0.40 -4.53
N ASP A 33 6.64 0.08 -3.81
CA ASP A 33 6.04 1.05 -2.88
C ASP A 33 6.76 1.11 -1.52
N ILE A 34 6.67 2.27 -0.86
CA ILE A 34 7.42 2.59 0.37
C ILE A 34 7.16 1.58 1.50
N SER A 35 5.96 0.99 1.54
CA SER A 35 5.57 0.05 2.60
C SER A 35 6.52 -1.14 2.67
N LYS A 36 7.04 -1.61 1.53
CA LYS A 36 8.01 -2.72 1.49
C LYS A 36 9.33 -2.40 2.15
N PHE A 37 9.77 -1.14 2.11
CA PHE A 37 10.99 -0.72 2.77
C PHE A 37 10.86 -0.66 4.28
N ILE A 38 9.63 -0.64 4.81
CA ILE A 38 9.32 -0.53 6.24
C ILE A 38 9.19 -1.91 6.90
N ILE A 39 8.75 -2.92 6.16
CA ILE A 39 8.53 -4.28 6.68
C ILE A 39 9.79 -4.80 7.37
N ASN A 40 9.63 -5.20 8.64
CA ASN A 40 10.69 -5.76 9.48
C ASN A 40 11.97 -4.90 9.54
N ASN A 41 11.84 -3.57 9.40
CA ASN A 41 12.95 -2.63 9.44
C ASN A 41 12.62 -1.39 10.26
N ASP A 42 12.94 -1.44 11.56
CA ASP A 42 12.62 -0.36 12.51
C ASP A 42 13.24 0.99 12.14
N LYS A 43 14.47 0.99 11.59
CA LYS A 43 15.14 2.23 11.16
C LYS A 43 14.35 2.92 10.06
N ARG A 44 13.89 2.15 9.07
CA ARG A 44 13.08 2.67 7.97
C ARG A 44 11.66 2.98 8.40
N CYS A 45 11.06 2.16 9.28
CA CYS A 45 9.79 2.46 9.93
C CYS A 45 9.84 3.86 10.56
N LYS A 46 10.81 4.09 11.45
CA LYS A 46 10.98 5.37 12.15
C LYS A 46 11.21 6.54 11.21
N PHE A 47 12.02 6.33 10.17
CA PHE A 47 12.28 7.38 9.18
C PHE A 47 11.01 7.77 8.42
N TYR A 48 10.27 6.79 7.91
CA TYR A 48 9.13 7.04 7.04
C TYR A 48 7.85 7.39 7.79
N THR A 49 7.52 6.68 8.87
CA THR A 49 6.24 6.82 9.58
C THR A 49 6.37 7.60 10.88
N GLY A 50 7.59 7.71 11.43
CA GLY A 50 7.83 8.25 12.76
C GLY A 50 7.68 7.23 13.90
N ILE A 51 7.18 6.03 13.61
CA ILE A 51 6.99 4.96 14.60
C ILE A 51 8.30 4.19 14.76
N ASP A 52 8.73 3.99 16.00
CA ASP A 52 10.07 3.51 16.34
C ASP A 52 10.28 2.00 16.15
N SER A 53 9.22 1.21 15.92
CA SER A 53 9.33 -0.19 15.51
C SER A 53 8.24 -0.61 14.52
N TYR A 54 8.51 -1.63 13.70
CA TYR A 54 7.53 -2.18 12.77
C TYR A 54 6.37 -2.86 13.50
N GLU A 55 6.63 -3.54 14.61
CA GLU A 55 5.60 -4.21 15.42
C GLU A 55 4.61 -3.19 16.01
N LYS A 56 5.11 -2.04 16.49
CA LYS A 56 4.25 -0.95 16.97
C LYS A 56 3.42 -0.33 15.85
N LEU A 57 3.96 -0.23 14.64
CA LEU A 57 3.22 0.23 13.48
C LEU A 57 2.06 -0.72 13.15
N ILE A 58 2.28 -2.03 13.22
CA ILE A 58 1.22 -3.04 13.02
C ILE A 58 0.19 -2.96 14.13
N ALA A 59 0.60 -2.93 15.40
CA ALA A 59 -0.32 -2.80 16.52
C ALA A 59 -1.18 -1.52 16.43
N LEU A 60 -0.58 -0.42 15.97
CA LEU A 60 -1.31 0.83 15.74
C LEU A 60 -2.29 0.71 14.58
N PHE A 61 -1.89 0.05 13.49
CA PHE A 61 -2.77 -0.22 12.36
C PHE A 61 -3.98 -1.06 12.78
N ASP A 62 -3.77 -2.18 13.47
CA ASP A 62 -4.83 -3.09 13.94
C ASP A 62 -5.84 -2.34 14.83
N PHE A 63 -5.35 -1.41 15.65
CA PHE A 63 -6.21 -0.58 16.51
C PHE A 63 -7.09 0.42 15.73
N ILE A 64 -6.61 0.93 14.60
CA ILE A 64 -7.28 1.99 13.82
C ILE A 64 -8.05 1.45 12.63
N GLU A 65 -7.69 0.29 12.09
CA GLU A 65 -8.25 -0.27 10.86
C GLU A 65 -9.78 -0.35 10.90
N GLN A 66 -10.35 -0.61 12.07
CA GLN A 66 -11.80 -0.62 12.32
C GLN A 66 -12.52 0.70 12.00
N SER A 67 -11.80 1.83 11.97
CA SER A 67 -12.34 3.15 11.60
C SER A 67 -12.33 3.41 10.10
N ALA A 68 -11.57 2.63 9.33
CA ALA A 68 -11.53 2.78 7.89
C ALA A 68 -12.82 2.23 7.25
N PRO A 69 -13.27 2.79 6.11
CA PRO A 69 -14.34 2.20 5.32
C PRO A 69 -13.99 0.76 4.93
N LYS A 70 -15.02 -0.07 4.75
CA LYS A 70 -14.83 -1.43 4.24
C LYS A 70 -14.06 -1.39 2.90
N PRO A 71 -13.11 -2.31 2.69
CA PRO A 71 -12.35 -2.36 1.44
C PRO A 71 -13.25 -2.43 0.22
N HIS A 72 -13.06 -1.51 -0.73
CA HIS A 72 -13.74 -1.55 -2.01
C HIS A 72 -12.95 -2.44 -3.01
N PRO A 73 -13.60 -3.30 -3.81
CA PRO A 73 -12.92 -4.22 -4.73
C PRO A 73 -12.00 -3.56 -5.78
N LEU A 74 -12.20 -2.26 -6.03
CA LEU A 74 -11.41 -1.46 -6.97
C LEU A 74 -10.28 -0.66 -6.29
N GLU A 75 -10.05 -0.84 -4.98
CA GLU A 75 -8.92 -0.23 -4.31
C GLU A 75 -7.60 -0.81 -4.83
N VAL A 76 -6.67 0.09 -5.16
CA VAL A 76 -5.36 -0.28 -5.70
C VAL A 76 -4.39 -0.67 -4.60
N LEU A 77 -4.51 -0.03 -3.42
CA LEU A 77 -3.67 -0.26 -2.26
C LEU A 77 -4.46 -0.94 -1.16
N THR A 78 -3.81 -1.84 -0.41
CA THR A 78 -4.37 -2.41 0.82
C THR A 78 -4.54 -1.33 1.89
N HIS A 79 -5.43 -1.54 2.85
CA HIS A 79 -5.61 -0.64 3.99
C HIS A 79 -4.30 -0.32 4.70
N PHE A 80 -3.45 -1.32 4.91
CA PHE A 80 -2.12 -1.11 5.50
C PHE A 80 -1.25 -0.17 4.65
N GLN A 81 -1.19 -0.36 3.32
CA GLN A 81 -0.43 0.53 2.43
C GLN A 81 -1.00 1.96 2.43
N GLN A 82 -2.32 2.12 2.43
CA GLN A 82 -2.98 3.43 2.52
C GLN A 82 -2.67 4.14 3.84
N PHE A 83 -2.66 3.38 4.95
CA PHE A 83 -2.29 3.88 6.27
C PHE A 83 -0.81 4.33 6.31
N VAL A 84 0.11 3.49 5.83
CA VAL A 84 1.53 3.82 5.72
C VAL A 84 1.75 5.05 4.84
N LEU A 85 1.10 5.14 3.68
CA LEU A 85 1.13 6.32 2.81
C LEU A 85 0.72 7.58 3.58
N THR A 86 -0.32 7.49 4.40
CA THR A 86 -0.81 8.61 5.21
C THR A 86 0.20 9.02 6.27
N LEU A 87 0.80 8.07 7.00
CA LEU A 87 1.85 8.37 7.98
C LEU A 87 3.09 8.99 7.32
N VAL A 88 3.51 8.50 6.15
CA VAL A 88 4.60 9.08 5.35
C VAL A 88 4.29 10.52 4.97
N LYS A 89 3.05 10.80 4.53
CA LYS A 89 2.61 12.16 4.22
C LYS A 89 2.69 13.06 5.45
N LEU A 90 2.21 12.62 6.60
CA LEU A 90 2.20 13.41 7.83
C LEU A 90 3.62 13.64 8.36
N ARG A 91 4.48 12.63 8.32
CA ARG A 91 5.84 12.67 8.89
C ARG A 91 6.83 13.48 8.08
N LEU A 92 6.85 13.26 6.76
CA LEU A 92 7.82 13.83 5.83
C LEU A 92 7.28 15.02 5.04
N ASN A 93 5.97 15.29 5.14
CA ASN A 93 5.28 16.33 4.39
C ASN A 93 5.51 16.25 2.86
N LEU A 94 5.66 15.04 2.32
CA LEU A 94 5.89 14.85 0.88
C LEU A 94 4.76 15.43 0.03
N ARG A 95 5.07 15.83 -1.19
CA ARG A 95 4.07 16.27 -2.16
C ARG A 95 3.20 15.07 -2.54
N LEU A 96 1.89 15.30 -2.73
CA LEU A 96 0.96 14.24 -3.13
C LEU A 96 1.33 13.60 -4.47
N GLU A 97 1.97 14.36 -5.36
CA GLU A 97 2.47 13.89 -6.65
C GLU A 97 3.63 12.89 -6.49
N ASP A 98 4.61 13.18 -5.63
CA ASP A 98 5.70 12.26 -5.32
C ASP A 98 5.19 10.97 -4.67
N LEU A 99 4.23 11.08 -3.74
CA LEU A 99 3.56 9.91 -3.16
C LEU A 99 2.81 9.10 -4.23
N GLY A 100 2.17 9.78 -5.18
CA GLY A 100 1.51 9.11 -6.31
C GLY A 100 2.49 8.29 -7.14
N HIS A 101 3.67 8.83 -7.44
CA HIS A 101 4.72 8.10 -8.14
C HIS A 101 5.24 6.91 -7.33
N ARG A 102 5.53 7.10 -6.04
CA ARG A 102 6.09 6.06 -5.17
C ARG A 102 5.13 4.90 -4.93
N PHE A 103 3.82 5.17 -4.86
CA PHE A 103 2.80 4.14 -4.66
C PHE A 103 2.11 3.71 -5.98
N ASN A 104 2.55 4.25 -7.12
CA ASN A 104 1.98 4.00 -8.45
C ASN A 104 0.45 4.22 -8.51
N ILE A 105 -0.03 5.33 -7.95
CA ILE A 105 -1.44 5.73 -7.96
C ILE A 105 -1.59 7.20 -8.34
N ALA A 106 -2.80 7.59 -8.79
CA ALA A 106 -3.08 8.98 -9.10
C ALA A 106 -3.01 9.88 -7.84
N LYS A 107 -2.54 11.13 -8.02
CA LYS A 107 -2.51 12.15 -6.95
C LYS A 107 -3.86 12.33 -6.25
N SER A 108 -4.95 12.27 -7.00
CA SER A 108 -6.32 12.34 -6.46
C SER A 108 -6.61 11.19 -5.50
N THR A 109 -6.17 9.97 -5.85
CA THR A 109 -6.28 8.78 -5.00
C THR A 109 -5.44 8.92 -3.72
N VAL A 110 -4.21 9.43 -3.82
CA VAL A 110 -3.38 9.75 -2.63
C VAL A 110 -4.14 10.70 -1.70
N SER A 111 -4.70 11.78 -2.24
CA SER A 111 -5.47 12.76 -1.46
C SER A 111 -6.67 12.13 -0.76
N LYS A 112 -7.40 11.26 -1.47
CA LYS A 112 -8.55 10.54 -0.91
C LYS A 112 -8.12 9.66 0.26
N TYR A 113 -7.07 8.86 0.10
CA TYR A 113 -6.58 7.98 1.15
C TYR A 113 -6.10 8.76 2.38
N VAL A 114 -5.30 9.82 2.18
CA VAL A 114 -4.87 10.68 3.30
C VAL A 114 -6.06 11.22 4.08
N HIS A 115 -7.10 11.70 3.39
CA HIS A 115 -8.29 12.23 4.05
C HIS A 115 -9.06 11.17 4.85
N ILE A 116 -9.28 9.99 4.26
CA ILE A 116 -9.94 8.86 4.92
C ILE A 116 -9.22 8.49 6.21
N TRP A 117 -7.90 8.28 6.14
CA TRP A 117 -7.12 7.80 7.29
C TRP A 117 -6.91 8.87 8.35
N VAL A 118 -6.75 10.15 7.98
CA VAL A 118 -6.74 11.26 8.96
C VAL A 118 -8.08 11.35 9.70
N THR A 119 -9.19 11.18 9.00
CA THR A 119 -10.53 11.20 9.61
C THR A 119 -10.72 10.00 10.54
N GLY A 120 -10.33 8.80 10.13
CA GLY A 120 -10.37 7.60 10.98
C GLY A 120 -9.50 7.74 12.23
N MET A 121 -8.26 8.21 12.07
CA MET A 121 -7.36 8.50 13.20
C MET A 121 -7.96 9.53 14.15
N HIS A 122 -8.60 10.59 13.65
CA HIS A 122 -9.28 11.57 14.50
C HIS A 122 -10.43 10.93 15.29
N GLN A 123 -11.27 10.11 14.64
CA GLN A 123 -12.38 9.43 15.28
C GLN A 123 -11.95 8.44 16.36
N VAL A 124 -10.78 7.81 16.21
CA VAL A 124 -10.25 6.86 17.19
C VAL A 124 -9.47 7.60 18.28
N PHE A 125 -8.51 8.44 17.92
CA PHE A 125 -7.56 8.99 18.88
C PHE A 125 -8.13 10.07 19.79
N VAL A 126 -9.01 10.93 19.26
CA VAL A 126 -9.58 12.01 20.08
C VAL A 126 -10.34 11.45 21.29
N PRO A 127 -11.33 10.55 21.12
CA PRO A 127 -12.05 10.01 22.28
C PRO A 127 -11.19 9.09 23.16
N THR A 128 -10.17 8.42 22.61
CA THR A 128 -9.32 7.50 23.39
C THR A 128 -8.24 8.22 24.20
N PHE A 129 -7.63 9.27 23.66
CA PHE A 129 -6.43 9.89 24.25
C PHE A 129 -6.59 11.36 24.65
N LEU A 130 -7.58 12.06 24.12
CA LEU A 130 -7.84 13.46 24.44
C LEU A 130 -9.08 13.57 25.32
N PHE A 131 -8.89 13.36 26.62
CA PHE A 131 -9.84 13.85 27.62
C PHE A 131 -9.69 15.37 27.71
N TRP A 132 -10.66 16.11 27.16
CA TRP A 132 -10.74 17.55 27.44
C TRP A 132 -11.20 17.71 28.90
N PRO A 133 -10.40 18.34 29.80
CA PRO A 133 -10.90 18.71 31.11
C PRO A 133 -11.94 19.80 30.90
N GLY A 134 -13.19 19.50 31.24
CA GLY A 134 -14.29 20.45 31.24
C GLY A 134 -14.06 21.63 32.19
#